data_AF-A0A6I5CK69-F1
#
_entry.id   AF-A0A6I5CK69-F1
#
_cell.length_a   1.000
_cell.length_b   1.000
_cell.length_c   1.000
_cell.angle_alpha   90.00
_cell.angle_beta   90.00
_cell.angle_gamma   90.00
#
_symmetry.space_group_name_H-M   'P 1'
#
loop_
_entity.id
_entity.type
_entity.pdbx_description
1 polymer ?
#
loop_
_entity_poly.entity_id
_entity_poly.type
_entity_poly.pdbx_seq_one_letter_code
_entity_poly.pdbx_strand_id
1 'polypeptide(L)'
;VVLYAGADRLDAQRCTLGEPPLLDGAVLSVGAPAQPEPHPELDEAPARLHVVAGPDAGGVHLLHGGQITVGRSADADVPLDDPDVSRVHCAVTLAPDGRVSVADLGSTNGTVLDGRPVDPRPVRFVPGALLRVGESVLRLTPS
;
A
#
# COMPACT_ATOMS: atom_id res chain seq x y z
N VAL A 1 -1.81 28.70 10.90
CA VAL A 1 -0.67 27.86 10.47
C VAL A 1 -0.90 27.54 9.00
N VAL A 2 0.07 27.80 8.11
CA VAL A 2 -0.05 27.47 6.69
C VAL A 2 0.56 26.09 6.46
N LEU A 3 -0.19 25.21 5.80
CA LEU A 3 0.24 23.85 5.46
C LEU A 3 0.51 23.74 3.96
N TYR A 4 1.49 22.93 3.60
CA TYR A 4 1.85 22.61 2.23
C TYR A 4 1.96 21.09 2.05
N ALA A 5 1.57 20.59 0.87
CA ALA A 5 1.90 19.25 0.40
C ALA A 5 2.90 19.41 -0.75
N GLY A 6 4.18 19.09 -0.52
CA GLY A 6 5.25 19.48 -1.43
C GLY A 6 5.28 21.00 -1.66
N ALA A 7 5.15 21.41 -2.93
CA ALA A 7 5.11 22.83 -3.32
C ALA A 7 3.71 23.47 -3.19
N ASP A 8 2.65 22.65 -3.06
CA ASP A 8 1.28 23.13 -3.11
C ASP A 8 0.77 23.55 -1.73
N ARG A 9 0.22 24.76 -1.66
CA ARG A 9 -0.34 25.31 -0.42
C ARG A 9 -1.74 24.76 -0.17
N LEU A 10 -1.91 24.08 0.95
CA LEU A 10 -3.17 23.42 1.34
C LEU A 10 -4.18 24.37 1.97
N ASP A 11 -3.78 25.55 2.47
CA ASP A 11 -4.75 26.44 3.15
C ASP A 11 -5.80 27.07 2.21
N ALA A 12 -5.60 26.98 0.89
CA ALA A 12 -6.53 27.44 -0.13
C ALA A 12 -7.59 26.37 -0.49
N GLN A 13 -7.41 25.13 -0.07
CA GLN A 13 -8.27 23.99 -0.39
C GLN A 13 -8.53 23.16 0.87
N ARG A 14 -9.80 22.97 1.27
CA ARG A 14 -10.10 21.91 2.23
C ARG A 14 -9.79 20.57 1.56
N CYS A 15 -8.64 19.99 1.89
CA CYS A 15 -8.22 18.69 1.40
C CYS A 15 -8.39 17.65 2.51
N THR A 16 -8.96 16.50 2.18
CA THR A 16 -9.11 15.37 3.09
C THR A 16 -7.84 14.51 3.04
N LEU A 17 -7.41 13.98 4.18
CA LEU A 17 -6.42 12.91 4.20
C LEU A 17 -7.00 11.68 3.48
N GLY A 18 -6.23 11.09 2.58
CA GLY A 18 -6.68 10.00 1.69
C GLY A 18 -7.17 10.46 0.32
N GLU A 19 -7.23 11.77 0.06
CA GLU A 19 -7.55 12.33 -1.26
C GLU A 19 -6.32 13.07 -1.81
N PRO A 20 -6.05 13.05 -3.13
CA PRO A 20 -4.95 13.82 -3.72
C PRO A 20 -5.05 15.31 -3.35
N PRO A 21 -3.96 15.98 -2.94
CA PRO A 21 -2.57 15.49 -2.87
C PRO A 21 -2.16 14.78 -1.57
N LEU A 22 -3.07 14.62 -0.61
CA LEU A 22 -2.81 14.06 0.73
C LEU A 22 -2.99 12.54 0.82
N LEU A 23 -2.30 11.81 -0.06
CA LEU A 23 -2.27 10.35 -0.05
C LEU A 23 -1.22 9.81 0.94
N ASP A 24 -1.22 8.49 1.17
CA ASP A 24 -0.18 7.82 1.95
C ASP A 24 1.21 8.11 1.36
N GLY A 25 2.15 8.50 2.23
CA GLY A 25 3.48 8.97 1.82
C GLY A 25 3.56 10.44 1.40
N ALA A 26 2.47 11.22 1.45
CA ALA A 26 2.54 12.66 1.21
C ALA A 26 3.35 13.37 2.31
N VAL A 27 4.30 14.22 1.90
CA VAL A 27 5.08 15.05 2.83
C VAL A 27 4.37 16.37 3.08
N LEU A 28 4.08 16.64 4.35
CA LEU A 28 3.49 17.89 4.81
C LEU A 28 4.56 18.82 5.36
N SER A 29 4.51 20.09 4.96
CA SER A 29 5.37 21.15 5.49
C SER A 29 4.57 22.27 6.12
N VAL A 30 5.12 22.83 7.20
CA VAL A 30 4.46 23.84 8.02
C VAL A 30 5.20 25.18 7.89
N GLY A 31 4.49 26.24 7.50
CA GLY A 31 5.02 27.61 7.45
C GLY A 31 5.68 28.02 6.13
N ALA A 32 6.31 27.10 5.42
CA ALA A 32 6.84 27.29 4.06
C ALA A 32 6.71 25.99 3.26
N PRO A 33 6.61 26.04 1.93
CA PRO A 33 6.69 24.83 1.11
C PRO A 33 8.06 24.20 1.33
N ALA A 34 8.10 22.88 1.52
CA ALA A 34 9.36 22.18 1.41
C ALA A 34 9.87 22.37 -0.02
N GLN A 35 11.13 22.78 -0.16
CA GLN A 35 11.85 22.44 -1.39
C GLN A 35 11.79 20.91 -1.50
N PRO A 36 11.72 20.32 -2.71
CA PRO A 36 11.88 18.89 -2.88
C PRO A 36 13.31 18.52 -2.48
N GLU A 37 13.57 18.53 -1.18
CA GLU A 37 14.63 17.78 -0.56
C GLU A 37 14.25 16.34 -0.89
N PRO A 38 15.10 15.58 -1.61
CA PRO A 38 14.86 14.15 -1.76
C PRO A 38 14.72 13.60 -0.35
N HIS A 39 13.51 13.19 0.00
CA HIS A 39 13.25 12.47 1.23
C HIS A 39 13.63 11.03 0.92
N PRO A 40 14.85 10.58 1.29
CA PRO A 40 15.34 9.27 0.86
C PRO A 40 14.33 8.18 1.21
N GLU A 41 13.63 8.27 2.34
CA GLU A 41 12.63 7.29 2.77
C GLU A 41 11.46 7.06 1.77
N LEU A 42 11.09 8.06 0.97
CA LEU A 42 10.03 7.95 -0.05
C LEU A 42 10.53 7.55 -1.44
N ASP A 43 11.81 7.83 -1.74
CA ASP A 43 12.52 7.32 -2.92
C ASP A 43 13.15 5.93 -2.69
N GLU A 44 13.26 5.49 -1.43
CA GLU A 44 13.86 4.21 -1.01
C GLU A 44 12.83 3.11 -0.77
N ALA A 45 11.52 3.41 -0.70
CA ALA A 45 10.49 2.38 -0.61
C ALA A 45 10.61 1.46 -1.85
N PRO A 46 11.09 0.21 -1.74
CA PRO A 46 11.52 -0.56 -2.91
C PRO A 46 10.36 -0.97 -3.83
N ALA A 47 9.13 -0.87 -3.32
CA ALA A 47 7.92 -1.26 -4.03
C ALA A 47 6.68 -0.60 -3.45
N ARG A 48 5.61 -0.57 -4.25
CA ARG A 48 4.28 -0.06 -3.89
C ARG A 48 3.22 -1.12 -4.20
N LEU A 49 2.17 -1.18 -3.38
CA LEU A 49 0.96 -1.94 -3.68
C LEU A 49 -0.15 -0.98 -4.11
N HIS A 50 -0.58 -1.11 -5.36
CA HIS A 50 -1.71 -0.37 -5.90
C HIS A 50 -2.97 -1.20 -5.82
N VAL A 51 -4.02 -0.68 -5.20
CA VAL A 51 -5.36 -1.27 -5.26
C VAL A 51 -5.98 -0.88 -6.60
N VAL A 52 -6.02 -1.83 -7.54
CA VAL A 52 -6.47 -1.60 -8.93
C VAL A 52 -7.94 -1.95 -9.15
N ALA A 53 -8.57 -2.68 -8.22
CA ALA A 53 -9.99 -2.97 -8.21
C ALA A 53 -10.47 -3.30 -6.78
N GLY A 54 -11.78 -3.27 -6.56
CA GLY A 54 -12.42 -3.47 -5.26
C GLY A 54 -12.93 -2.17 -4.64
N PRO A 55 -13.46 -2.22 -3.41
CA PRO A 55 -13.99 -1.06 -2.69
C PRO A 55 -12.95 0.07 -2.52
N ASP A 56 -11.69 -0.28 -2.28
CA ASP A 56 -10.59 0.67 -2.08
C ASP A 56 -9.81 0.99 -3.37
N ALA A 57 -10.40 0.77 -4.55
CA ALA A 57 -9.73 1.04 -5.82
C ALA A 57 -9.19 2.48 -5.89
N GLY A 58 -7.91 2.61 -6.27
CA GLY A 58 -7.19 3.87 -6.27
C GLY A 58 -6.22 4.04 -5.10
N GLY A 59 -6.34 3.21 -4.05
CA GLY A 59 -5.39 3.19 -2.93
C GLY A 59 -3.97 2.82 -3.37
N VAL A 60 -2.98 3.42 -2.72
CA VAL A 60 -1.54 3.12 -2.91
C VAL A 60 -0.89 3.01 -1.55
N HIS A 61 -0.20 1.90 -1.31
CA HIS A 61 0.50 1.64 -0.05
C HIS A 61 1.98 1.42 -0.30
N LEU A 62 2.83 2.11 0.45
CA LEU A 62 4.28 2.02 0.35
C LEU A 62 4.81 0.82 1.15
N LEU A 63 5.70 0.02 0.52
CA LEU A 63 6.35 -1.10 1.21
C LEU A 63 7.73 -0.68 1.69
N HIS A 64 7.91 -0.60 3.01
CA HIS A 64 9.15 -0.13 3.65
C HIS A 64 10.13 -1.25 4.02
N GLY A 65 9.90 -2.48 3.51
CA GLY A 65 10.71 -3.66 3.83
C GLY A 65 10.15 -4.51 4.97
N GLY A 66 10.62 -5.74 5.09
CA GLY A 66 10.17 -6.68 6.12
C GLY A 66 8.82 -7.33 5.78
N GLN A 67 8.09 -7.75 6.81
CA GLN A 67 6.78 -8.37 6.66
C GLN A 67 5.69 -7.30 6.84
N ILE A 68 4.83 -7.18 5.84
CA ILE A 68 3.70 -6.26 5.74
C ILE A 68 2.42 -7.08 5.73
N THR A 69 1.52 -6.82 6.66
CA THR A 69 0.22 -7.49 6.76
C THR A 69 -0.83 -6.75 5.94
N VAL A 70 -1.61 -7.51 5.16
CA VAL A 70 -2.74 -7.02 4.39
C VAL A 70 -4.01 -7.61 4.97
N GLY A 71 -5.00 -6.79 5.25
CA GLY A 71 -6.27 -7.25 5.82
C GLY A 71 -7.22 -6.11 6.12
N ARG A 72 -8.45 -6.43 6.53
CA ARG A 72 -9.46 -5.42 6.87
C ARG A 72 -9.33 -4.82 8.27
N SER A 73 -8.39 -5.30 9.07
CA SER A 73 -8.15 -4.70 10.39
C SER A 73 -7.53 -3.32 10.19
N ALA A 74 -7.98 -2.33 10.97
CA ALA A 74 -7.32 -1.03 11.02
C ALA A 74 -5.87 -1.12 11.56
N ASP A 75 -5.55 -2.22 12.27
CA ASP A 75 -4.21 -2.52 12.78
C ASP A 75 -3.31 -3.23 11.74
N ALA A 76 -3.81 -3.54 10.54
CA ALA A 76 -2.99 -4.10 9.47
C ALA A 76 -2.12 -3.01 8.85
N ASP A 77 -0.93 -3.38 8.36
CA ASP A 77 -0.02 -2.43 7.70
C ASP A 77 -0.62 -1.89 6.39
N VAL A 78 -1.40 -2.73 5.70
CA VAL A 78 -2.22 -2.36 4.54
C VAL A 78 -3.69 -2.66 4.89
N PRO A 79 -4.39 -1.69 5.48
CA PRO A 79 -5.80 -1.82 5.80
C PRO A 79 -6.65 -1.70 4.54
N LEU A 80 -7.61 -2.61 4.37
CA LEU A 80 -8.59 -2.61 3.28
C LEU A 80 -10.02 -2.55 3.83
N ASP A 81 -10.85 -1.61 3.39
CA ASP A 81 -12.29 -1.54 3.64
C ASP A 81 -13.06 -2.48 2.71
N ASP A 82 -12.70 -3.76 2.77
CA ASP A 82 -13.33 -4.84 2.00
C ASP A 82 -13.94 -5.87 2.98
N PRO A 83 -15.27 -6.05 2.98
CA PRO A 83 -15.94 -6.97 3.90
C PRO A 83 -15.57 -8.45 3.67
N ASP A 84 -15.13 -8.80 2.45
CA ASP A 84 -14.70 -10.15 2.07
C ASP A 84 -13.22 -10.42 2.37
N VAL A 85 -12.51 -9.43 2.91
CA VAL A 85 -11.14 -9.58 3.39
C VAL A 85 -11.13 -9.98 4.87
N SER A 86 -10.33 -10.98 5.26
CA SER A 86 -10.11 -11.33 6.67
C SER A 86 -9.37 -10.21 7.43
N ARG A 87 -9.54 -10.12 8.75
CA ARG A 87 -8.90 -9.06 9.57
C ARG A 87 -7.38 -8.99 9.34
N VAL A 88 -6.76 -10.17 9.30
CA VAL A 88 -5.39 -10.39 8.83
C VAL A 88 -5.52 -11.46 7.75
N HIS A 89 -5.31 -11.09 6.48
CA HIS A 89 -5.65 -11.93 5.33
C HIS A 89 -4.41 -12.62 4.76
N CYS A 90 -3.41 -11.84 4.38
CA CYS A 90 -2.14 -12.33 3.87
C CYS A 90 -0.98 -11.47 4.37
N ALA A 91 0.23 -12.01 4.28
CA ALA A 91 1.46 -11.26 4.49
C ALA A 91 2.18 -11.09 3.16
N VAL A 92 2.59 -9.86 2.87
CA VAL A 92 3.55 -9.53 1.82
C VAL A 92 4.90 -9.31 2.50
N THR A 93 5.94 -9.99 2.05
CA THR A 93 7.29 -9.83 2.60
C THR A 93 8.20 -9.24 1.54
N LEU A 94 8.82 -8.11 1.85
CA LEU A 94 9.87 -7.49 1.05
C LEU A 94 11.22 -7.80 1.70
N ALA A 95 11.99 -8.67 1.04
CA ALA A 95 13.30 -9.08 1.50
C ALA A 95 14.34 -7.97 1.28
N PRO A 96 15.47 -7.98 2.03
CA PRO A 96 16.55 -6.99 1.86
C PRO A 96 17.18 -6.98 0.46
N ASP A 97 17.02 -8.05 -0.32
CA ASP A 97 17.49 -8.16 -1.70
C ASP A 97 16.47 -7.65 -2.73
N GLY A 98 15.38 -7.01 -2.28
CA GLY A 98 14.33 -6.44 -3.12
C GLY A 98 13.30 -7.46 -3.63
N ARG A 99 13.43 -8.75 -3.27
CA ARG A 99 12.43 -9.76 -3.67
C ARG A 99 11.18 -9.65 -2.80
N VAL A 100 10.03 -9.68 -3.46
CA VAL A 100 8.73 -9.69 -2.78
C VAL A 100 8.11 -11.09 -2.85
N SER A 101 7.52 -11.52 -1.74
CA SER A 101 6.73 -12.75 -1.64
C SER A 101 5.41 -12.49 -0.94
N VAL A 102 4.43 -13.35 -1.16
CA VAL A 102 3.13 -13.34 -0.48
C VAL A 102 2.82 -14.70 0.11
N ALA A 103 2.19 -14.72 1.28
CA ALA A 103 1.69 -15.93 1.93
C ALA A 103 0.29 -15.67 2.50
N ASP A 104 -0.63 -16.61 2.31
CA ASP A 104 -1.96 -16.55 2.93
C ASP A 104 -1.87 -16.87 4.42
N LEU A 105 -2.59 -16.13 5.27
CA LEU A 105 -2.54 -16.29 6.73
C LEU A 105 -3.74 -17.06 7.29
N GLY A 106 -4.38 -17.91 6.48
CA GLY A 106 -5.61 -18.62 6.83
C GLY A 106 -6.84 -17.76 6.59
N SER A 107 -6.86 -17.05 5.47
CA SER A 107 -7.99 -16.20 5.10
C SER A 107 -9.25 -17.02 4.83
N THR A 108 -10.42 -16.40 4.97
CA THR A 108 -11.72 -17.07 4.77
C THR A 108 -12.01 -17.33 3.30
N ASN A 109 -11.69 -16.36 2.44
CA ASN A 109 -11.99 -16.40 1.01
C ASN A 109 -10.78 -16.80 0.13
N GLY A 110 -9.63 -17.03 0.77
CA GLY A 110 -8.38 -17.36 0.09
C GLY A 110 -7.69 -16.16 -0.55
N THR A 111 -6.37 -16.29 -0.70
CA THR A 111 -5.54 -15.36 -1.47
C THR A 111 -5.23 -15.95 -2.84
N VAL A 112 -5.28 -15.14 -3.91
CA VAL A 112 -4.99 -15.59 -5.28
C VAL A 112 -3.97 -14.68 -5.93
N LEU A 113 -2.90 -15.23 -6.50
CA LEU A 113 -1.87 -14.51 -7.24
C LEU A 113 -1.86 -14.96 -8.71
N ASP A 114 -2.11 -14.04 -9.65
CA ASP A 114 -2.23 -14.31 -11.09
C ASP A 114 -3.12 -15.53 -11.42
N GLY A 115 -4.26 -15.62 -10.73
CA GLY A 115 -5.24 -16.70 -10.90
C GLY A 115 -4.86 -18.02 -10.22
N ARG A 116 -3.75 -18.07 -9.47
CA ARG A 116 -3.33 -19.26 -8.70
C ARG A 116 -3.55 -19.04 -7.21
N PRO A 117 -4.13 -20.01 -6.47
CA PRO A 117 -4.27 -19.88 -5.03
C PRO A 117 -2.90 -19.81 -4.35
N VAL A 118 -2.84 -19.01 -3.29
CA VAL A 118 -1.67 -18.86 -2.43
C VAL A 118 -1.95 -19.58 -1.12
N ASP A 119 -1.02 -20.45 -0.73
CA ASP A 119 -1.05 -21.18 0.53
C ASP A 119 -0.25 -20.43 1.63
N PRO A 120 -0.21 -20.93 2.87
CA PRO A 120 0.65 -20.37 3.93
C PRO A 120 2.15 -20.42 3.63
N ARG A 121 2.57 -21.18 2.60
CA ARG A 121 3.96 -21.19 2.15
C ARG A 121 4.18 -19.96 1.25
N PRO A 122 5.17 -19.10 1.54
CA PRO A 122 5.44 -17.93 0.72
C PRO A 122 5.71 -18.26 -0.74
N VAL A 123 5.02 -17.56 -1.64
CA VAL A 123 5.23 -17.62 -3.09
C VAL A 123 5.74 -16.28 -3.59
N ARG A 124 6.51 -16.30 -4.68
CA ARG A 124 7.10 -15.07 -5.24
C ARG A 124 6.02 -14.17 -5.81
N PHE A 125 6.00 -12.91 -5.40
CA PHE A 125 5.13 -11.87 -5.92
C PHE A 125 5.97 -10.92 -6.78
N VAL A 126 5.80 -10.99 -8.11
CA VAL A 126 6.59 -10.19 -9.05
C VAL A 126 5.88 -8.88 -9.40
N PRO A 127 6.62 -7.80 -9.70
CA PRO A 127 6.01 -6.57 -10.18
C PRO A 127 5.13 -6.82 -11.41
N GLY A 128 3.96 -6.18 -11.44
CA GLY A 128 2.93 -6.34 -12.48
C GLY A 128 1.95 -7.48 -12.23
N ALA A 129 2.26 -8.44 -11.35
CA ALA A 129 1.32 -9.50 -10.98
C ALA A 129 0.12 -8.95 -10.20
N LEU A 130 -1.01 -9.65 -10.30
CA LEU A 130 -2.26 -9.30 -9.65
C LEU A 130 -2.51 -10.22 -8.46
N LEU A 131 -2.58 -9.62 -7.27
CA LEU A 131 -2.92 -10.29 -6.02
C LEU A 131 -4.36 -9.96 -5.67
N ARG A 132 -5.24 -10.97 -5.65
CA ARG A 132 -6.62 -10.83 -5.22
C ARG A 132 -6.79 -11.30 -3.78
N VAL A 133 -7.43 -10.47 -2.97
CA VAL A 133 -7.83 -10.74 -1.58
C VAL A 133 -9.26 -10.22 -1.40
N GLY A 134 -10.22 -11.10 -1.08
CA GLY A 134 -11.64 -10.73 -1.15
C GLY A 134 -12.03 -10.25 -2.55
N GLU A 135 -12.69 -9.09 -2.63
CA GLU A 135 -13.04 -8.41 -3.88
C GLU A 135 -11.96 -7.42 -4.35
N SER A 136 -10.97 -7.16 -3.49
CA SER A 136 -9.85 -6.27 -3.77
C SER A 136 -8.78 -6.93 -4.62
N VAL A 137 -8.26 -6.18 -5.60
CA VAL A 137 -7.14 -6.60 -6.44
C VAL A 137 -5.99 -5.61 -6.25
N LEU A 138 -4.87 -6.10 -5.79
CA LEU A 138 -3.63 -5.35 -5.61
C LEU A 138 -2.63 -5.69 -6.71
N ARG A 139 -1.86 -4.69 -7.14
CA ARG A 139 -0.76 -4.85 -8.09
C ARG A 139 0.51 -4.30 -7.47
N LEU A 140 1.56 -5.12 -7.51
CA LEU A 140 2.90 -4.69 -7.11
C LEU A 140 3.54 -3.86 -8.23
N THR A 141 4.05 -2.67 -7.89
CA THR A 141 4.89 -1.87 -8.79
C THR A 141 6.23 -1.59 -8.12
N PRO A 142 7.33 -1.53 -8.88
CA PRO A 142 8.58 -0.97 -8.36
C PRO A 142 8.38 0.52 -8.05
N SER A 143 9.25 1.08 -7.20
CA SER A 143 9.29 2.53 -6.99
C SER A 143 9.67 3.34 -8.21
#